data_AF-A0A350X0R9-F1
#
_entry.id   AF-A0A350X0R9-F1
#
_cell.length_a   1.000
_cell.length_b   1.000
_cell.length_c   1.000
_cell.angle_alpha   90.00
_cell.angle_beta   90.00
_cell.angle_gamma   90.00
#
_symmetry.space_group_name_H-M   'P 1'
#
loop_
_entity.id
_entity.type
_entity.pdbx_description
1 polymer ?
#
loop_
_entity_poly.entity_id
_entity_poly.type
_entity_poly.pdbx_seq_one_letter_code
_entity_poly.pdbx_strand_id
1 'polypeptide(L)'
;MYLDLFIIQNLLYDYLILTGVALLTEETFISKRLIAGLVVSQCISLVLYVVDMPVLLSFVPVLVIWITFKYQNLKQLVKRILYFYCLSMIISGGIYTISHFVKFDVGIITYVIILFGLSVLITTCCILHHKFMERELTITQFMHDVTIMIGQQQISGVGFVDTGNHLVDSKTLQPIMMLPKQLVTNDNLLEYLDLRQIEYWYTEYSVINASTQKLLVLKPTIIIIDGKVSTRGMIGIVDEGFKEYDFLLQPKIVMGC
;
A
#
# COMPACT_ATOMS: atom_id res chain seq x y z
N MET A 1 33.22 -25.00 -21.59
CA MET A 1 32.24 -23.93 -21.28
C MET A 1 33.01 -22.71 -20.84
N TYR A 2 32.66 -21.52 -21.33
CA TYR A 2 33.32 -20.29 -20.88
C TYR A 2 32.78 -19.92 -19.48
N LEU A 3 33.68 -19.79 -18.51
CA LEU A 3 33.35 -19.59 -17.08
C LEU A 3 32.59 -18.27 -16.85
N ASP A 4 32.92 -17.24 -17.62
CA ASP A 4 32.27 -15.94 -17.64
C ASP A 4 30.76 -16.04 -17.98
N LEU A 5 30.41 -16.76 -19.04
CA LEU A 5 29.03 -16.97 -19.47
C LEU A 5 28.24 -17.76 -18.42
N PHE A 6 28.86 -18.75 -17.78
CA PHE A 6 28.24 -19.50 -16.69
C PHE A 6 27.92 -18.62 -15.49
N ILE A 7 28.85 -17.75 -15.07
CA ILE A 7 28.64 -16.81 -13.97
C ILE A 7 27.51 -15.85 -14.30
N ILE A 8 27.53 -15.22 -15.48
CA ILE A 8 26.49 -14.26 -15.88
C ILE A 8 25.12 -14.94 -15.94
N GLN A 9 25.06 -16.12 -16.55
CA GLN A 9 23.84 -16.91 -16.63
C GLN A 9 23.27 -17.21 -15.25
N ASN A 10 24.10 -17.72 -14.33
CA ASN A 10 23.61 -18.10 -13.01
C ASN A 10 23.15 -16.88 -12.19
N LEU A 11 23.91 -15.78 -12.27
CA LEU A 11 23.52 -14.53 -11.62
C LEU A 11 22.13 -14.05 -12.10
N LEU A 12 21.84 -14.15 -13.40
CA LEU A 12 20.54 -13.79 -13.95
C LEU A 12 19.43 -14.74 -13.48
N TYR A 13 19.70 -16.04 -13.40
CA TYR A 13 18.75 -17.01 -12.85
C TYR A 13 18.39 -16.73 -11.40
N ASP A 14 19.41 -16.59 -10.55
CA ASP A 14 19.23 -16.33 -9.14
C ASP A 14 18.50 -15.01 -8.93
N TYR A 15 18.83 -13.98 -9.73
CA TYR A 15 18.13 -12.70 -9.70
C TYR A 15 16.64 -12.86 -10.03
N LEU A 16 16.31 -13.56 -11.12
CA LEU A 16 14.93 -13.80 -11.55
C LEU A 16 14.12 -14.57 -10.51
N ILE A 17 14.70 -15.65 -9.97
CA ILE A 17 14.01 -16.50 -9.00
C ILE A 17 13.81 -15.73 -7.69
N LEU A 18 14.85 -15.12 -7.13
CA LEU A 18 14.74 -14.40 -5.85
C LEU A 18 13.79 -13.20 -5.95
N THR A 19 13.86 -12.44 -7.05
CA THR A 19 12.96 -11.31 -7.29
C THR A 19 11.52 -11.79 -7.50
N GLY A 20 11.32 -12.91 -8.21
CA GLY A 20 10.02 -13.55 -8.37
C GLY A 20 9.43 -14.06 -7.06
N VAL A 21 10.25 -14.70 -6.21
CA VAL A 21 9.82 -15.11 -4.86
C VAL A 21 9.40 -13.90 -4.05
N ALA A 22 10.18 -12.81 -4.07
CA ALA A 22 9.86 -11.57 -3.34
C ALA A 22 8.49 -11.01 -3.75
N LEU A 23 8.21 -10.96 -5.07
CA LEU A 23 6.94 -10.50 -5.61
C LEU A 23 5.77 -11.40 -5.19
N LEU A 24 5.90 -12.73 -5.35
CA LEU A 24 4.82 -13.69 -5.04
C LEU A 24 4.56 -13.84 -3.53
N THR A 25 5.50 -13.42 -2.70
CA THR A 25 5.37 -13.45 -1.24
C THR A 25 5.15 -12.08 -0.62
N GLU A 26 4.96 -11.04 -1.44
CA GLU A 26 4.70 -9.64 -1.01
C GLU A 26 5.75 -9.11 -0.03
N GLU A 27 7.02 -9.46 -0.27
CA GLU A 27 8.11 -9.04 0.60
C GLU A 27 8.54 -7.61 0.29
N THR A 28 8.87 -6.86 1.34
CA THR A 28 9.51 -5.55 1.19
C THR A 28 10.88 -5.73 0.55
N PHE A 29 11.09 -5.13 -0.63
CA PHE A 29 12.36 -5.21 -1.34
C PHE A 29 13.47 -4.48 -0.56
N ILE A 30 14.46 -5.24 -0.08
CA ILE A 30 15.67 -4.68 0.54
C ILE A 30 16.86 -5.04 -0.36
N SER A 31 17.28 -4.10 -1.21
CA SER A 31 18.29 -4.34 -2.25
C SER A 31 19.61 -4.90 -1.70
N LYS A 32 20.05 -4.46 -0.50
CA LYS A 32 21.28 -4.96 0.13
C LYS A 32 21.22 -6.45 0.43
N ARG A 33 20.05 -6.96 0.83
CA ARG A 33 19.87 -8.37 1.19
C ARG A 33 19.72 -9.25 -0.04
N LEU A 34 19.08 -8.73 -1.09
CA LEU A 34 19.06 -9.38 -2.40
C LEU A 34 20.49 -9.54 -2.95
N ILE A 35 21.29 -8.48 -2.93
CA ILE A 35 22.70 -8.53 -3.37
C ILE A 35 23.49 -9.54 -2.54
N ALA A 36 23.33 -9.55 -1.22
CA ALA A 36 23.98 -10.54 -0.36
C ALA A 36 23.58 -11.99 -0.72
N GLY A 37 22.27 -12.22 -0.97
CA GLY A 37 21.77 -13.50 -1.43
C GLY A 37 22.38 -13.95 -2.76
N LEU A 38 22.45 -13.04 -3.74
CA LEU A 38 23.05 -13.31 -5.06
C LEU A 38 24.54 -13.64 -4.96
N VAL A 39 25.30 -12.87 -4.17
CA VAL A 39 26.74 -13.14 -3.96
C VAL A 39 26.94 -14.52 -3.34
N VAL A 40 26.16 -14.86 -2.31
CA VAL A 40 26.27 -16.16 -1.65
C VAL A 40 25.87 -17.29 -2.58
N SER A 41 24.78 -17.14 -3.34
CA SER A 41 24.34 -18.12 -4.33
C SER A 41 25.42 -18.34 -5.40
N GLN A 42 26.03 -17.27 -5.89
CA GLN A 42 27.09 -17.32 -6.88
C GLN A 42 28.35 -18.02 -6.36
N CYS A 43 28.76 -17.75 -5.11
CA CYS A 43 29.87 -18.44 -4.47
C CYS A 43 29.59 -19.94 -4.33
N ILE A 44 28.41 -20.31 -3.85
CA ILE A 44 28.00 -21.71 -3.69
C ILE A 44 27.99 -22.42 -5.03
N SER A 45 27.45 -21.78 -6.07
CA SER A 45 27.43 -22.36 -7.42
C SER A 45 28.83 -22.59 -7.99
N LEU A 46 29.78 -21.68 -7.78
CA LEU A 46 31.17 -21.87 -8.22
C LEU A 46 31.84 -23.04 -7.50
N VAL A 47 31.56 -23.22 -6.21
CA VAL A 47 32.04 -24.39 -5.45
C VAL A 47 31.44 -25.68 -6.00
N LEU A 48 30.12 -25.70 -6.23
CA LEU A 48 29.42 -26.87 -6.79
C LEU A 48 29.80 -27.17 -8.23
N TYR A 49 30.26 -26.16 -8.99
CA TYR A 49 30.79 -26.37 -10.34
C TYR A 49 32.09 -27.19 -10.31
N VAL A 50 32.88 -27.07 -9.24
CA VAL A 50 34.15 -27.79 -9.06
C VAL A 50 33.97 -29.10 -8.28
N VAL A 51 33.02 -29.14 -7.34
CA VAL A 51 32.81 -30.24 -6.41
C VAL A 51 31.45 -30.90 -6.66
N ASP A 52 31.47 -32.15 -7.14
CA ASP A 52 30.25 -32.93 -7.42
C ASP A 52 29.63 -33.47 -6.12
N MET A 53 28.84 -32.63 -5.45
CA MET A 53 28.15 -32.95 -4.19
C MET A 53 26.64 -32.70 -4.32
N PRO A 54 25.88 -33.64 -4.89
CA PRO A 54 24.46 -33.46 -5.19
C PRO A 54 23.59 -33.26 -3.93
N VAL A 55 24.02 -33.80 -2.78
CA VAL A 55 23.31 -33.64 -1.50
C VAL A 55 23.29 -32.17 -1.04
N LEU A 56 24.34 -31.40 -1.36
CA LEU A 56 24.43 -30.00 -0.96
C LEU A 56 23.40 -29.13 -1.70
N LEU A 57 22.99 -29.51 -2.92
CA LEU A 57 22.00 -28.78 -3.72
C LEU A 57 20.65 -28.63 -3.02
N SER A 58 20.23 -29.61 -2.21
CA SER A 58 18.94 -29.54 -1.49
C SER A 58 18.92 -28.48 -0.39
N PHE A 59 20.08 -28.07 0.12
CA PHE A 59 20.18 -27.10 1.22
C PHE A 59 20.48 -25.67 0.74
N VAL A 60 20.97 -25.50 -0.50
CA VAL A 60 21.29 -24.18 -1.06
C VAL A 60 20.11 -23.20 -0.99
N PRO A 61 18.88 -23.58 -1.41
CA PRO A 61 17.76 -22.64 -1.41
C PRO A 61 17.40 -22.16 -0.01
N VAL A 62 17.52 -23.03 1.00
CA VAL A 62 17.23 -22.67 2.40
C VAL A 62 18.15 -21.55 2.88
N LEU A 63 19.44 -21.69 2.62
CA LEU A 63 20.46 -20.71 3.02
C LEU A 63 20.29 -19.39 2.27
N VAL A 64 20.14 -19.45 0.94
CA VAL A 64 19.99 -18.24 0.10
C VAL A 64 18.72 -17.48 0.48
N ILE A 65 17.59 -18.17 0.71
CA ILE A 65 16.33 -17.55 1.15
C ILE A 65 16.48 -16.92 2.52
N TRP A 66 17.18 -17.58 3.45
CA TRP A 66 17.36 -17.06 4.80
C TRP A 66 18.16 -15.75 4.83
N ILE A 67 19.19 -15.64 3.99
CA ILE A 67 19.99 -14.42 3.84
C ILE A 67 19.16 -13.32 3.15
N THR A 68 18.48 -13.68 2.07
CA THR A 68 17.74 -12.75 1.21
C THR A 68 16.52 -12.15 1.91
N PHE A 69 15.72 -12.98 2.62
CA PHE A 69 14.42 -12.59 3.15
C PHE A 69 14.38 -12.56 4.68
N LYS A 70 13.67 -11.59 5.27
CA LYS A 70 13.62 -11.45 6.74
C LYS A 70 12.95 -12.68 7.32
N TYR A 71 13.54 -13.30 8.34
CA TYR A 71 12.84 -14.36 9.04
C TYR A 71 11.59 -13.78 9.71
N GLN A 72 10.45 -14.40 9.46
CA GLN A 72 9.17 -14.02 10.06
C GLN A 72 8.65 -15.20 10.90
N ASN A 73 8.30 -16.30 10.23
CA ASN A 73 7.88 -17.54 10.85
C ASN A 73 8.17 -18.74 9.91
N LEU A 74 8.04 -19.96 10.43
CA LEU A 74 8.33 -21.18 9.67
C LEU A 74 7.39 -21.36 8.45
N LYS A 75 6.12 -20.97 8.58
CA LYS A 75 5.14 -21.05 7.47
C LYS A 75 5.59 -20.20 6.28
N GLN A 76 6.06 -18.99 6.53
CA GLN A 76 6.55 -18.09 5.48
C GLN A 76 7.87 -18.59 4.89
N LEU A 77 8.77 -19.15 5.71
CA LEU A 77 10.01 -19.76 5.20
C LEU A 77 9.72 -20.91 4.23
N VAL A 78 8.84 -21.84 4.61
CA VAL A 78 8.42 -22.96 3.75
C VAL A 78 7.74 -22.45 2.48
N LYS A 79 6.86 -21.45 2.59
CA LYS A 79 6.21 -20.79 1.45
C LYS A 79 7.26 -20.27 0.45
N ARG A 80 8.27 -19.53 0.91
CA ARG A 80 9.34 -18.99 0.05
C ARG A 80 10.16 -20.09 -0.62
N ILE A 81 10.50 -21.16 0.11
CA ILE A 81 11.24 -22.31 -0.45
C ILE A 81 10.42 -22.98 -1.56
N LEU A 82 9.12 -23.18 -1.35
CA LEU A 82 8.24 -23.76 -2.36
C LEU A 82 8.19 -22.89 -3.63
N TYR A 83 8.00 -21.57 -3.49
CA TYR A 83 8.01 -20.66 -4.64
C TYR A 83 9.35 -20.66 -5.38
N PHE A 84 10.47 -20.73 -4.65
CA PHE A 84 11.80 -20.81 -5.26
C PHE A 84 11.90 -22.02 -6.19
N TYR A 85 11.51 -23.22 -5.72
CA TYR A 85 11.53 -24.43 -6.53
C TYR A 85 10.54 -24.39 -7.70
N CYS A 86 9.33 -23.86 -7.49
CA CYS A 86 8.36 -23.71 -8.57
C CYS A 86 8.89 -22.78 -9.67
N LEU A 87 9.46 -21.63 -9.30
CA LEU A 87 10.03 -20.68 -10.24
C LEU A 87 11.26 -21.26 -10.96
N SER A 88 12.14 -21.98 -10.25
CA SER A 88 13.28 -22.65 -10.89
C SER A 88 12.81 -23.67 -11.92
N MET A 89 11.80 -24.48 -11.60
CA MET A 89 11.22 -25.44 -12.54
C MET A 89 10.57 -24.76 -13.75
N ILE A 90 9.83 -23.67 -13.54
CA ILE A 90 9.18 -22.91 -14.62
C ILE A 90 10.23 -22.30 -15.56
N ILE A 91 11.26 -21.64 -15.03
CA ILE A 91 12.26 -20.98 -15.88
C ILE A 91 13.10 -22.03 -16.62
N SER A 92 13.61 -23.04 -15.92
CA SER A 92 14.41 -24.11 -16.55
C SER A 92 13.59 -24.95 -17.53
N GLY A 93 12.37 -25.35 -17.15
CA GLY A 93 11.47 -26.14 -17.99
C GLY A 93 10.91 -25.37 -19.18
N GLY A 94 10.58 -24.10 -18.99
CA GLY A 94 10.13 -23.20 -20.06
C GLY A 94 11.20 -23.03 -21.12
N ILE A 95 12.44 -22.79 -20.70
CA ILE A 95 13.54 -22.64 -21.66
C ILE A 95 13.88 -23.96 -22.35
N TYR A 96 13.90 -25.09 -21.63
CA TYR A 96 14.06 -26.40 -22.24
C TYR A 96 13.00 -26.64 -23.33
N THR A 97 11.74 -26.35 -23.03
CA THR A 97 10.61 -26.50 -23.97
C THR A 97 10.80 -25.62 -25.21
N ILE A 98 11.13 -24.33 -25.03
CA ILE A 98 11.39 -23.41 -26.15
C ILE A 98 12.56 -23.92 -27.02
N SER A 99 13.66 -24.36 -26.40
CA SER A 99 14.81 -24.88 -27.13
C SER A 99 14.48 -26.12 -27.97
N HIS A 100 13.60 -27.00 -27.45
CA HIS A 100 13.24 -28.24 -28.11
C HIS A 100 12.25 -28.03 -29.28
N PHE A 101 11.22 -27.21 -29.09
CA PHE A 101 10.14 -27.06 -30.08
C PHE A 101 10.44 -26.06 -31.18
N VAL A 102 11.18 -24.98 -30.89
CA VAL A 102 11.40 -23.91 -31.87
C VAL A 102 12.56 -24.27 -32.82
N LYS A 103 13.27 -25.40 -32.60
CA LYS A 103 14.50 -25.79 -33.33
C LYS A 103 15.52 -24.64 -33.47
N PHE A 104 15.44 -23.65 -32.58
CA PHE A 104 16.49 -22.67 -32.44
C PHE A 104 17.68 -23.43 -31.87
N ASP A 105 18.81 -23.34 -32.55
CA ASP A 105 20.08 -23.59 -31.89
C ASP A 105 20.29 -22.41 -30.93
N VAL A 106 19.69 -22.51 -29.74
CA VAL A 106 19.75 -21.44 -28.72
C VAL A 106 21.16 -21.48 -28.17
N GLY A 107 22.10 -20.89 -28.91
CA GLY A 107 23.44 -20.66 -28.42
C GLY A 107 23.38 -19.92 -27.09
N ILE A 108 24.37 -20.17 -26.24
CA ILE A 108 24.43 -19.65 -24.86
C ILE A 108 24.26 -18.11 -24.79
N ILE A 109 24.61 -17.38 -25.86
CA ILE A 109 24.42 -15.94 -25.99
C ILE A 109 22.94 -15.57 -26.09
N THR A 110 22.19 -16.21 -26.99
CA THR A 110 20.74 -15.99 -27.16
C THR A 110 20.01 -16.27 -25.84
N TYR A 111 20.46 -17.30 -25.13
CA TYR A 111 19.94 -17.67 -23.83
C TYR A 111 20.15 -16.58 -22.76
N VAL A 112 21.37 -16.05 -22.65
CA VAL A 112 21.66 -14.93 -21.75
C VAL A 112 20.83 -13.69 -22.10
N ILE A 113 20.61 -13.41 -23.38
CA ILE A 113 19.76 -12.29 -23.84
C ILE A 113 18.31 -12.45 -23.38
N ILE A 114 17.73 -13.66 -23.49
CA ILE A 114 16.35 -13.94 -23.04
C ILE A 114 16.23 -13.72 -21.52
N LEU A 115 17.17 -14.27 -20.74
CA LEU A 115 17.18 -14.10 -19.29
C LEU A 115 17.35 -12.64 -18.89
N PHE A 116 18.23 -11.91 -19.59
CA PHE A 116 18.41 -10.49 -19.37
C PHE A 116 17.12 -9.71 -19.65
N GLY A 117 16.43 -10.00 -20.76
CA GLY A 117 15.13 -9.41 -21.07
C GLY A 117 14.07 -9.66 -19.99
N LEU A 118 13.96 -10.90 -19.51
CA LEU A 118 13.07 -11.24 -18.39
C LEU A 118 13.46 -10.49 -17.11
N SER A 119 14.74 -10.31 -16.84
CA SER A 119 15.22 -9.61 -15.64
C SER A 119 14.82 -8.14 -15.66
N VAL A 120 14.95 -7.47 -16.82
CA VAL A 120 14.53 -6.09 -17.03
C VAL A 120 13.01 -5.96 -16.87
N LEU A 121 12.23 -6.89 -17.45
CA LEU A 121 10.78 -6.90 -17.34
C LEU A 121 10.34 -7.00 -15.87
N ILE A 122 10.85 -7.98 -15.13
CA ILE A 122 10.51 -8.19 -13.71
C ILE A 122 10.95 -6.99 -12.86
N THR A 123 12.13 -6.42 -13.12
CA THR A 123 12.60 -5.21 -12.43
C THR A 123 11.63 -4.06 -12.65
N THR A 124 11.17 -3.86 -13.89
CA THR A 124 10.22 -2.81 -14.25
C THR A 124 8.89 -3.02 -13.54
N CYS A 125 8.37 -4.25 -13.52
CA CYS A 125 7.18 -4.60 -12.76
C CYS A 125 7.32 -4.31 -11.26
N CYS A 126 8.48 -4.61 -10.65
CA CYS A 126 8.74 -4.30 -9.24
C CYS A 126 8.69 -2.78 -8.98
N ILE A 127 9.33 -1.99 -9.83
CA ILE A 127 9.35 -0.51 -9.70
C ILE A 127 7.93 0.06 -9.83
N LEU A 128 7.16 -0.40 -10.81
CA LEU A 128 5.78 0.06 -11.03
C LEU A 128 4.88 -0.33 -9.86
N HIS A 129 4.99 -1.56 -9.36
CA HIS A 129 4.23 -2.02 -8.20
C HIS A 129 4.54 -1.17 -6.95
N HIS A 130 5.82 -0.89 -6.69
CA HIS A 130 6.22 -0.06 -5.56
C HIS A 130 5.64 1.36 -5.66
N LYS A 131 5.73 2.00 -6.83
CA LYS A 131 5.15 3.33 -7.06
C LYS A 131 3.63 3.36 -6.91
N PHE A 132 2.95 2.30 -7.34
CA PHE A 132 1.50 2.21 -7.18
C PHE A 132 1.11 2.10 -5.70
N MET A 133 1.83 1.29 -4.92
CA MET A 133 1.61 1.16 -3.49
C MET A 133 1.89 2.46 -2.71
N GLU A 134 2.96 3.20 -3.06
CA GLU A 134 3.22 4.53 -2.45
C GLU A 134 2.08 5.51 -2.69
N ARG A 135 1.46 5.47 -3.87
CA ARG A 135 0.32 6.35 -4.22
C ARG A 135 -0.92 6.02 -3.38
N GLU A 136 -1.25 4.74 -3.22
CA GLU A 136 -2.37 4.30 -2.38
C GLU A 136 -2.17 4.68 -0.89
N LEU A 137 -0.94 4.54 -0.38
CA LEU A 137 -0.59 4.94 0.99
C LEU A 137 -0.70 6.45 1.21
N THR A 138 -0.41 7.25 0.18
CA THR A 138 -0.50 8.72 0.25
C THR A 138 -1.94 9.23 0.31
N ILE A 139 -2.91 8.48 -0.23
CA ILE A 139 -4.33 8.86 -0.20
C ILE A 139 -4.97 8.43 1.11
N THR A 140 -4.67 7.20 1.56
CA THR A 140 -5.20 6.66 2.83
C THR A 140 -4.75 7.45 4.07
N GLN A 141 -3.58 8.10 4.05
CA GLN A 141 -3.14 8.93 5.18
C GLN A 141 -4.04 10.14 5.48
N PHE A 142 -4.89 10.56 4.52
CA PHE A 142 -5.86 11.64 4.72
C PHE A 142 -7.27 11.10 5.02
N MET A 143 -7.47 9.79 5.00
CA MET A 143 -8.75 9.15 5.28
C MET A 143 -8.73 8.63 6.72
N HIS A 144 -9.71 9.05 7.51
CA HIS A 144 -9.83 8.68 8.92
C HIS A 144 -11.20 8.08 9.20
N ASP A 145 -11.25 7.14 10.15
CA ASP A 145 -12.52 6.63 10.65
C ASP A 145 -13.12 7.65 11.59
N VAL A 146 -14.33 8.12 11.27
CA VAL A 146 -15.00 9.17 12.03
C VAL A 146 -16.30 8.64 12.59
N THR A 147 -16.50 8.85 13.89
CA THR A 147 -17.78 8.64 14.56
C THR A 147 -18.19 9.94 15.24
N ILE A 148 -19.34 10.47 14.85
CA ILE A 148 -19.93 11.66 15.48
C ILE A 148 -21.18 11.26 16.24
N MET A 149 -21.35 11.84 17.42
CA MET A 149 -22.56 11.73 18.22
C MET A 149 -23.25 13.09 18.25
N ILE A 150 -24.51 13.12 17.81
CA ILE A 150 -25.36 14.31 17.84
C ILE A 150 -26.61 13.95 18.64
N GLY A 151 -26.68 14.42 19.89
CA GLY A 151 -27.68 13.93 20.84
C GLY A 151 -27.55 12.42 21.06
N GLN A 152 -28.59 11.66 20.72
CA GLN A 152 -28.61 10.20 20.80
C GLN A 152 -28.25 9.49 19.48
N GLN A 153 -28.10 10.23 18.38
CA GLN A 153 -27.77 9.65 17.08
C GLN A 153 -26.25 9.48 16.97
N GLN A 154 -25.83 8.29 16.55
CA GLN A 154 -24.46 8.01 16.16
C GLN A 154 -24.39 7.89 14.63
N ILE A 155 -23.49 8.66 14.01
CA ILE A 155 -23.20 8.57 12.57
C ILE A 155 -21.74 8.20 12.45
N SER A 156 -21.44 7.16 11.66
CA SER A 156 -20.08 6.68 11.45
C SER A 156 -19.80 6.55 9.94
N GLY A 157 -18.57 6.82 9.55
CA GLY A 157 -18.15 6.82 8.14
C GLY A 157 -16.70 7.25 7.99
N VAL A 158 -16.27 7.46 6.75
CA VAL A 158 -14.89 7.84 6.43
C VAL A 158 -14.79 9.35 6.23
N GLY A 159 -13.88 10.00 6.95
CA GLY A 159 -13.60 11.42 6.81
C GLY A 159 -12.31 11.69 6.05
N PHE A 160 -12.35 12.58 5.05
CA PHE A 160 -11.17 13.05 4.33
C PHE A 160 -10.64 14.35 4.93
N VAL A 161 -9.36 14.39 5.30
CA VAL A 161 -8.66 15.58 5.81
C VAL A 161 -8.24 16.46 4.64
N ASP A 162 -8.98 17.53 4.42
CA ASP A 162 -8.58 18.56 3.47
C ASP A 162 -7.68 19.59 4.15
N THR A 163 -6.38 19.53 3.83
CA THR A 163 -5.39 20.51 4.30
C THR A 163 -5.69 21.95 3.89
N GLY A 164 -6.50 22.15 2.83
CA GLY A 164 -6.99 23.44 2.39
C GLY A 164 -8.20 23.95 3.18
N ASN A 165 -8.86 23.10 3.96
CA ASN A 165 -9.99 23.51 4.78
C ASN A 165 -9.51 24.28 6.01
N HIS A 166 -9.81 25.58 6.04
CA HIS A 166 -9.48 26.48 7.14
C HIS A 166 -10.72 27.04 7.83
N LEU A 167 -11.91 26.46 7.61
CA LEU A 167 -13.14 26.95 8.24
C LEU A 167 -13.03 26.91 9.76
N VAL A 168 -13.39 28.01 10.39
CA VAL A 168 -13.46 28.14 11.84
C VAL A 168 -14.77 28.82 12.16
N ASP A 169 -15.47 28.32 13.17
CA ASP A 169 -16.71 28.92 13.63
C ASP A 169 -16.42 30.28 14.28
N SER A 170 -17.08 31.33 13.79
CA SER A 170 -16.86 32.70 14.29
C SER A 170 -17.27 32.87 15.75
N LYS A 171 -18.20 32.04 16.24
CA LYS A 171 -18.74 32.11 17.61
C LYS A 171 -17.86 31.39 18.63
N THR A 172 -17.42 30.17 18.33
CA THR A 172 -16.66 29.32 19.27
C THR A 172 -15.15 29.32 19.01
N LEU A 173 -14.71 29.88 17.87
CA LEU A 173 -13.33 29.80 17.37
C LEU A 173 -12.82 28.36 17.21
N GLN A 174 -13.74 27.40 17.11
CA GLN A 174 -13.41 26.00 16.93
C GLN A 174 -13.39 25.60 15.45
N PRO A 175 -12.57 24.59 15.11
CA PRO A 175 -12.51 24.05 13.78
C PRO A 175 -13.85 23.43 13.31
N ILE A 176 -14.21 23.56 12.03
CA ILE A 176 -15.46 23.01 11.47
C ILE A 176 -15.17 21.85 10.50
N MET A 177 -15.74 20.68 10.75
CA MET A 177 -15.89 19.60 9.76
C MET A 177 -17.21 19.72 9.00
N MET A 178 -17.29 19.20 7.78
CA MET A 178 -18.53 19.19 7.00
C MET A 178 -19.20 17.81 7.02
N LEU A 179 -20.52 17.84 7.21
CA LEU A 179 -21.39 16.68 7.27
C LEU A 179 -22.55 16.87 6.27
N PRO A 180 -22.74 15.96 5.31
CA PRO A 180 -23.90 15.98 4.43
C PRO A 180 -25.20 15.82 5.22
N LYS A 181 -26.19 16.66 4.91
CA LYS A 181 -27.50 16.67 5.56
C LYS A 181 -28.17 15.29 5.53
N GLN A 182 -28.01 14.54 4.44
CA GLN A 182 -28.62 13.22 4.26
C GLN A 182 -28.17 12.20 5.32
N LEU A 183 -26.96 12.36 5.89
CA LEU A 183 -26.46 11.48 6.94
C LEU A 183 -27.08 11.79 8.31
N VAL A 184 -27.63 12.99 8.49
CA VAL A 184 -28.34 13.39 9.72
C VAL A 184 -29.81 12.99 9.64
N THR A 185 -30.51 13.48 8.63
CA THR A 185 -31.95 13.24 8.43
C THR A 185 -32.36 13.45 6.98
N ASN A 186 -33.36 12.68 6.53
CA ASN A 186 -34.05 12.92 5.26
C ASN A 186 -35.19 13.94 5.38
N ASP A 187 -35.60 14.27 6.61
CA ASP A 187 -36.70 15.19 6.90
C ASP A 187 -36.21 16.65 7.05
N ASN A 188 -37.08 17.52 7.57
CA ASN A 188 -36.70 18.89 7.89
C ASN A 188 -35.63 18.91 9.00
N LEU A 189 -34.42 19.33 8.64
CA LEU A 189 -33.27 19.34 9.54
C LEU A 189 -33.48 20.26 10.75
N LEU A 190 -34.07 21.45 10.57
CA LEU A 190 -34.23 22.38 11.69
C LEU A 190 -35.21 21.81 12.74
N GLU A 191 -36.33 21.25 12.27
CA GLU A 191 -37.29 20.56 13.13
C GLU A 191 -36.66 19.36 13.85
N TYR A 192 -35.83 18.58 13.15
CA TYR A 192 -35.07 17.47 13.72
C TYR A 192 -34.15 17.92 14.86
N LEU A 193 -33.45 19.04 14.67
CA LEU A 193 -32.52 19.61 15.65
C LEU A 193 -33.27 20.17 16.87
N ASP A 194 -34.38 20.88 16.63
CA ASP A 194 -35.23 21.46 17.68
C ASP A 194 -35.84 20.39 18.58
N LEU A 195 -36.42 19.33 17.99
CA LEU A 195 -37.04 18.21 18.73
C LEU A 195 -36.05 17.49 19.64
N ARG A 196 -34.76 17.44 19.25
CA ARG A 196 -33.69 16.82 20.03
C ARG A 196 -32.88 17.79 20.87
N GLN A 197 -33.27 19.07 20.90
CA GLN A 197 -32.59 20.12 21.66
C GLN A 197 -31.09 20.22 21.33
N ILE A 198 -30.73 20.03 20.06
CA ILE A 198 -29.35 20.13 19.59
C ILE A 198 -29.02 21.61 19.38
N GLU A 199 -27.96 22.11 20.01
CA GLU A 199 -27.51 23.49 19.79
C GLU A 199 -27.00 23.68 18.35
N TYR A 200 -27.60 24.62 17.62
CA TYR A 200 -27.16 25.03 16.29
C TYR A 200 -27.23 26.55 16.10
N TRP A 201 -26.46 27.07 15.15
CA TRP A 201 -26.49 28.47 14.72
C TRP A 201 -25.94 28.60 13.31
N TYR A 202 -26.04 29.79 12.72
CA TYR A 202 -25.39 30.09 11.45
C TYR A 202 -24.08 30.85 11.72
N THR A 203 -22.97 30.37 11.15
CA THR A 203 -21.73 31.15 11.06
C THR A 203 -21.58 31.70 9.65
N GLU A 204 -21.03 32.90 9.54
CA GLU A 204 -20.59 33.41 8.25
C GLU A 204 -19.24 32.80 7.89
N TYR A 205 -19.08 32.43 6.62
CA TYR A 205 -17.81 32.01 6.06
C TYR A 205 -17.61 32.64 4.68
N SER A 206 -16.35 32.92 4.35
CA SER A 206 -15.95 33.43 3.05
C SER A 206 -15.39 32.29 2.20
N VAL A 207 -16.00 32.07 1.04
CA VAL A 207 -15.39 31.25 -0.01
C VAL A 207 -14.46 32.17 -0.80
N ILE A 208 -13.29 31.66 -1.18
CA ILE A 208 -12.35 32.39 -2.04
C ILE A 208 -13.11 32.80 -3.32
N ASN A 209 -13.19 34.11 -3.57
CA ASN A 209 -13.92 34.74 -4.69
C ASN A 209 -15.47 34.78 -4.61
N ALA A 210 -16.10 34.63 -3.45
CA ALA A 210 -17.56 34.81 -3.31
C ALA A 210 -17.96 35.77 -2.18
N SER A 211 -19.23 36.22 -2.21
CA SER A 211 -19.87 36.91 -1.09
C SER A 211 -19.92 36.03 0.15
N THR A 212 -19.96 36.63 1.33
CA THR A 212 -20.13 35.93 2.60
C THR A 212 -21.36 35.02 2.54
N GLN A 213 -21.15 33.73 2.81
CA GLN A 213 -22.21 32.72 2.87
C GLN A 213 -22.47 32.34 4.32
N LYS A 214 -23.66 31.83 4.61
CA LYS A 214 -24.04 31.33 5.94
C LYS A 214 -23.98 29.82 5.93
N LEU A 215 -23.23 29.25 6.87
CA LEU A 215 -23.15 27.82 7.11
C LEU A 215 -23.92 27.49 8.39
N LEU A 216 -24.84 26.52 8.31
CA LEU A 216 -25.47 25.96 9.49
C LEU A 216 -24.46 25.11 10.24
N VAL A 217 -24.17 25.47 11.47
CA VAL A 217 -23.23 24.78 12.36
C VAL A 217 -23.98 24.25 13.55
N LEU A 218 -23.70 22.99 13.89
CA LEU A 218 -24.21 22.31 15.08
C LEU A 218 -23.06 21.90 15.99
N LYS A 219 -23.35 21.92 17.28
CA LYS A 219 -22.43 21.47 18.32
C LYS A 219 -22.58 19.95 18.51
N PRO A 220 -21.54 19.15 18.24
CA PRO A 220 -21.60 17.72 18.49
C PRO A 220 -21.61 17.42 19.99
N THR A 221 -22.17 16.27 20.36
CA THR A 221 -21.99 15.70 21.70
C THR A 221 -20.56 15.18 21.86
N ILE A 222 -20.09 14.39 20.88
CA ILE A 222 -18.74 13.80 20.83
C ILE A 222 -18.32 13.66 19.36
N ILE A 223 -17.05 13.90 19.07
CA ILE A 223 -16.39 13.50 17.82
C ILE A 223 -15.29 12.49 18.18
N ILE A 224 -15.25 11.36 17.49
CA ILE A 224 -14.22 10.33 17.60
C ILE A 224 -13.55 10.18 16.23
N ILE A 225 -12.22 10.25 16.19
CA ILE A 225 -11.41 10.05 14.99
C ILE A 225 -10.39 8.96 15.29
N ASP A 226 -10.37 7.90 14.49
CA ASP A 226 -9.52 6.71 14.66
C ASP A 226 -9.56 6.15 16.10
N GLY A 227 -10.75 6.11 16.69
CA GLY A 227 -10.97 5.63 18.06
C GLY A 227 -10.56 6.59 19.18
N LYS A 228 -10.08 7.80 18.86
CA LYS A 228 -9.72 8.84 19.85
C LYS A 228 -10.76 9.95 19.88
N VAL A 229 -11.11 10.42 21.08
CA VAL A 229 -12.06 11.52 21.26
C VAL A 229 -11.38 12.85 20.92
N SER A 230 -11.93 13.58 19.95
CA SER A 230 -11.49 14.93 19.64
C SER A 230 -12.08 15.91 20.66
N THR A 231 -11.21 16.77 21.21
CA THR A 231 -11.62 17.79 22.19
C THR A 231 -12.13 19.09 21.56
N ARG A 232 -12.04 19.22 20.23
CA ARG A 232 -12.36 20.46 19.50
C ARG A 232 -12.96 20.11 18.15
N GLY A 233 -14.11 20.68 17.83
CA GLY A 233 -14.72 20.45 16.54
C GLY A 233 -16.19 20.81 16.54
N MET A 234 -16.58 21.51 15.48
CA MET A 234 -17.95 21.86 15.17
C MET A 234 -18.35 21.15 13.87
N ILE A 235 -19.65 20.92 13.68
CA ILE A 235 -20.14 20.25 12.48
C ILE A 235 -20.92 21.26 11.64
N GLY A 236 -20.43 21.54 10.44
CA GLY A 236 -21.11 22.31 9.41
C GLY A 236 -21.96 21.39 8.53
N ILE A 237 -23.21 21.75 8.29
CA ILE A 237 -24.09 20.96 7.43
C ILE A 237 -24.00 21.45 5.98
N VAL A 238 -23.81 20.51 5.06
CA VAL A 238 -23.82 20.74 3.61
C VAL A 238 -24.97 19.98 2.94
N ASP A 239 -25.52 20.54 1.86
CA ASP A 239 -26.66 19.94 1.17
C ASP A 239 -26.26 18.77 0.25
N GLU A 240 -25.04 18.78 -0.29
CA GLU A 240 -24.55 17.73 -1.18
C GLU A 240 -23.59 16.78 -0.45
N GLY A 241 -23.71 15.48 -0.75
CA GLY A 241 -22.78 14.46 -0.29
C GLY A 241 -21.47 14.47 -1.06
N PHE A 242 -20.43 13.85 -0.49
CA PHE A 242 -19.15 13.65 -1.16
C PHE A 242 -19.12 12.29 -1.86
N LYS A 243 -18.28 12.13 -2.90
CA LYS A 243 -18.24 10.91 -3.71
C LYS A 243 -17.36 9.80 -3.13
N GLU A 244 -16.23 10.16 -2.53
CA GLU A 244 -15.18 9.21 -2.13
C GLU A 244 -15.06 9.06 -0.61
N TYR A 245 -15.74 9.91 0.16
CA TYR A 245 -15.74 9.95 1.62
C TYR A 245 -17.11 10.41 2.12
N ASP A 246 -17.37 10.28 3.41
CA ASP A 246 -18.64 10.67 4.05
C ASP A 246 -18.55 12.06 4.69
N PHE A 247 -17.36 12.45 5.18
CA PHE A 247 -17.13 13.71 5.88
C PHE A 247 -15.92 14.46 5.35
N LEU A 248 -15.98 15.80 5.34
CA LEU A 248 -14.79 16.63 5.10
C LEU A 248 -14.23 17.12 6.43
N LEU A 249 -13.06 16.65 6.80
CA LEU A 249 -12.40 16.99 8.05
C LEU A 249 -11.50 18.21 7.89
N GLN A 250 -11.49 19.04 8.92
CA GLN A 250 -10.45 20.05 9.08
C GLN A 250 -9.26 19.46 9.86
N PRO A 251 -8.00 19.72 9.44
CA PRO A 251 -6.80 19.15 10.07
C PRO A 251 -6.70 19.36 11.59
N LYS A 252 -7.17 20.51 12.09
CA LYS A 252 -7.14 20.84 13.53
C LYS A 252 -8.02 19.96 14.40
N ILE A 253 -9.04 19.31 13.83
CA ILE A 253 -9.92 18.37 14.55
C ILE A 253 -9.18 17.07 14.81
N VAL A 254 -8.45 16.57 13.80
CA VAL A 254 -7.63 15.36 13.88
C VAL A 254 -6.44 15.56 14.82
N MET A 255 -5.79 16.73 14.76
CA MET A 255 -4.71 17.09 15.70
C MET A 255 -5.18 17.32 17.14
N GLY A 256 -6.49 17.46 17.36
CA GLY A 256 -7.10 17.66 18.68
C GLY A 256 -7.43 16.36 19.43
N CYS A 257 -7.09 15.21 18.84
CA CYS A 257 -7.29 13.85 19.35
C CYS A 257 -6.05 13.27 20.06
#